data_AF-A0A452QVZ6-F1
#
_entry.id   AF-A0A452QVZ6-F1
#
_cell.length_a   1.000
_cell.length_b   1.000
_cell.length_c   1.000
_cell.angle_alpha   90.00
_cell.angle_beta   90.00
_cell.angle_gamma   90.00
#
_symmetry.space_group_name_H-M   'P 1'
#
loop_
_entity.id
_entity.type
_entity.pdbx_description
1 polymer ?
#
loop_
_entity_poly.entity_id
_entity_poly.type
_entity_poly.pdbx_seq_one_letter_code
_entity_poly.pdbx_strand_id
1 'polypeptide(L)' 'MHGFTFLLLVVVHWSNVVPYVDARSIPVLAKWQNSYSIKVVLQELRRLMMSKENMKLPQPPEGQTYNN' A
#
# COMPACT_ATOMS: atom_id res chain seq x y z
N MET A 1 4.97 -9.88 12.91
CA MET A 1 4.18 -9.93 11.66
C MET A 1 3.93 -8.50 11.19
N HIS A 2 5.00 -7.79 10.80
CA HIS A 2 5.00 -6.34 10.56
C HIS A 2 4.60 -5.94 9.12
N GLY A 3 4.12 -6.88 8.31
CA GLY A 3 4.00 -6.69 6.85
C GLY A 3 2.64 -6.22 6.35
N PHE A 4 1.59 -6.29 7.16
CA PHE A 4 0.21 -6.07 6.69
C PHE A 4 -0.31 -4.64 6.95
N THR A 5 0.19 -3.97 7.99
CA THR A 5 -0.13 -2.57 8.33
C THR A 5 0.56 -1.55 7.42
N PHE A 6 1.66 -1.93 6.76
CA PHE A 6 2.42 -1.04 5.88
C PHE A 6 1.78 -0.82 4.50
N LEU A 7 0.81 -1.67 4.10
CA LEU A 7 0.02 -1.50 2.87
C LEU A 7 -0.69 -0.14 2.84
N LEU A 8 -0.92 0.41 4.02
CA LEU A 8 -1.84 1.49 4.28
C LEU A 8 -1.27 2.89 4.12
N LEU A 9 0.05 3.04 4.26
CA LEU A 9 0.70 4.35 4.21
C LEU A 9 1.32 4.68 2.85
N VAL A 10 1.54 3.66 2.02
CA VAL A 10 2.38 3.81 0.82
C VAL A 10 1.58 4.25 -0.41
N VAL A 11 0.27 3.99 -0.42
CA VAL A 11 -0.56 4.16 -1.63
C VAL A 11 -1.85 4.90 -1.35
N VAL A 12 -2.13 5.15 -0.08
CA VAL A 12 -3.39 5.70 0.34
C VAL A 12 -3.24 7.17 0.68
N HIS A 13 -3.87 8.00 -0.14
CA HIS A 13 -4.00 9.41 0.19
C HIS A 13 -4.72 9.52 1.54
N TRP A 14 -4.08 10.15 2.54
CA TRP A 14 -4.73 10.49 3.81
C TRP A 14 -5.69 11.66 3.57
N SER A 15 -6.80 11.39 2.88
CA SER A 15 -7.98 12.23 2.97
C SER A 15 -8.78 11.74 4.17
N ASN A 16 -9.25 12.69 4.99
CA ASN A 16 -9.89 12.55 6.30
C ASN A 16 -11.15 11.63 6.38
N VAL A 17 -11.45 10.79 5.38
CA VAL A 17 -12.74 10.08 5.31
C VAL A 17 -12.59 8.59 5.00
N VAL A 18 -11.75 8.16 4.04
CA VAL A 18 -11.53 6.73 3.75
C VAL A 18 -10.16 6.53 3.12
N PRO A 19 -9.36 5.56 3.59
CA PRO A 19 -8.16 5.17 2.88
C PRO A 19 -8.52 4.46 1.56
N TYR A 20 -8.15 5.04 0.42
CA TYR A 20 -8.24 4.37 -0.89
C TYR A 20 -6.86 4.24 -1.56
N VAL A 21 -6.62 3.08 -2.17
CA VAL A 21 -5.40 2.78 -2.93
C VAL A 21 -5.47 3.49 -4.29
N ASP A 22 -4.68 4.55 -4.52
CA ASP A 22 -4.62 5.15 -5.86
C ASP A 22 -3.93 4.18 -6.84
N ALA A 23 -4.70 3.59 -7.75
CA ALA A 23 -4.18 2.66 -8.75
C ALA A 23 -3.07 3.28 -9.62
N ARG A 24 -3.01 4.61 -9.74
CA ARG A 24 -1.99 5.32 -10.53
C ARG A 24 -0.64 5.39 -9.84
N SER A 25 -0.59 5.33 -8.50
CA SER A 25 0.67 5.38 -7.75
C SER A 25 1.33 4.01 -7.60
N ILE A 26 0.61 2.92 -7.86
CA ILE A 26 1.20 1.58 -7.98
C ILE A 26 1.44 1.25 -9.46
N PRO A 27 2.70 1.10 -9.91
CA PRO A 27 3.02 0.83 -11.32
C PRO A 27 2.32 -0.41 -11.90
N VAL A 28 2.21 -1.49 -11.11
CA VAL A 28 1.55 -2.74 -11.55
C VAL A 28 0.03 -2.58 -11.71
N LEU A 29 -0.61 -1.69 -10.95
CA LEU A 29 -2.03 -1.39 -11.11
C LEU A 29 -2.26 -0.36 -12.22
N ALA A 30 -1.40 0.64 -12.33
CA ALA A 30 -1.47 1.68 -13.36
C ALA A 30 -1.33 1.11 -14.78
N LYS A 31 -0.55 0.05 -14.94
CA LYS A 31 -0.32 -0.65 -16.22
C LYS A 31 -0.69 -2.13 -16.12
N TRP A 32 -1.87 -2.43 -15.60
CA TRP A 32 -2.34 -3.79 -15.43
C TRP A 32 -2.21 -4.63 -16.72
N GLN A 33 -1.69 -5.84 -16.59
CA GLN A 33 -1.61 -6.84 -17.65
C GLN A 33 -2.39 -8.08 -17.21
N ASN A 34 -3.08 -8.75 -18.13
CA ASN A 34 -3.85 -9.96 -17.82
C ASN A 34 -2.96 -11.11 -17.27
N SER A 35 -1.68 -11.10 -17.61
CA SER A 35 -0.68 -12.04 -17.09
C SER A 35 -0.25 -11.77 -15.63
N TYR A 36 -0.63 -10.62 -15.06
CA TYR A 36 -0.30 -10.30 -13.67
C TYR A 36 -1.20 -11.09 -12.71
N SER A 37 -0.56 -11.61 -11.66
CA SER A 37 -1.25 -12.32 -10.57
C SER A 37 -1.22 -11.49 -9.30
N ILE A 38 -2.08 -11.85 -8.34
CA ILE A 38 -2.07 -11.25 -6.99
C ILE A 38 -0.68 -11.28 -6.34
N LYS A 39 0.13 -12.31 -6.64
CA LYS A 39 1.51 -12.41 -6.19
C LYS A 39 2.35 -11.21 -6.66
N VAL A 40 2.22 -10.81 -7.92
CA VAL A 40 2.97 -9.66 -8.49
C VAL A 40 2.57 -8.37 -7.77
N VAL A 41 1.27 -8.20 -7.51
CA VAL A 41 0.74 -7.04 -6.77
C VAL A 41 1.33 -6.98 -5.37
N LEU A 42 1.28 -8.08 -4.61
CA LEU A 42 1.82 -8.15 -3.24
C LEU A 42 3.34 -7.95 -3.20
N GLN A 43 4.08 -8.45 -4.19
CA GLN A 43 5.52 -8.25 -4.30
C GLN A 43 5.87 -6.79 -4.55
N GLU A 44 5.14 -6.12 -5.44
CA GLU A 44 5.38 -4.70 -5.75
C GLU A 44 5.01 -3.81 -4.57
N LEU A 45 3.91 -4.11 -3.88
CA LEU A 45 3.55 -3.44 -2.63
C LEU A 45 4.68 -3.56 -1.59
N ARG A 46 5.20 -4.77 -1.36
CA ARG A 46 6.33 -4.97 -0.44
C ARG A 46 7.56 -4.16 -0.86
N ARG A 47 7.86 -4.08 -2.16
CA ARG A 47 8.96 -3.28 -2.68
C ARG A 47 8.75 -1.79 -2.36
N LEU A 48 7.54 -1.28 -2.56
CA LEU A 48 7.21 0.12 -2.27
C LEU A 48 7.30 0.43 -0.77
N MET A 49 6.90 -0.49 0.12
CA MET A 49 7.09 -0.33 1.57
C MET A 49 8.56 -0.14 1.97
N MET A 50 9.48 -0.79 1.26
CA MET A 50 10.92 -0.67 1.49
C MET A 50 11.57 0.52 0.76
N SER A 51 10.78 1.35 0.07
CA SER A 51 11.29 2.58 -0.56
C SER A 51 11.73 3.58 0.51
N LYS A 52 12.83 4.31 0.26
CA LYS A 52 13.38 5.31 1.19
C LYS A 52 12.38 6.40 1.59
N GLU A 53 11.43 6.72 0.72
CA GLU A 53 10.37 7.69 0.98
C GLU A 53 9.37 7.15 2.02
N ASN A 54 9.04 5.86 1.92
CA ASN A 54 8.02 5.21 2.73
C ASN A 54 8.54 4.68 4.07
N MET A 55 9.83 4.33 4.15
CA MET A 55 10.44 3.87 5.40
C MET A 55 10.50 4.96 6.47
N LYS A 56 10.35 6.24 6.09
CA LYS A 56 10.35 7.38 7.01
C LYS A 56 8.97 7.77 7.51
N LEU A 57 7.91 7.18 6.96
CA LEU A 57 6.55 7.52 7.33
C LEU A 57 6.23 6.95 8.72
N PRO A 58 5.58 7.74 9.59
CA PRO A 58 5.14 7.26 10.90
C PRO A 58 4.07 6.17 10.71
N GLN A 59 4.23 5.02 11.38
CA GLN A 59 3.24 3.95 11.35
C GLN A 59 2.13 4.21 12.38
N PRO A 60 0.86 3.89 12.07
CA PRO A 60 -0.19 3.86 13.07
C PRO A 60 0.09 2.76 14.12
N PRO A 61 -0.54 2.86 15.30
CA PRO A 61 -0.53 1.79 16.29
C PRO A 61 -0.93 0.44 15.66
N GLU A 62 -0.17 -0.60 15.99
CA GLU A 62 -0.48 -1.95 15.53
C GLU A 62 -1.85 -2.39 16.07
N GLY A 63 -2.62 -3.11 15.24
CA GLY A 63 -3.96 -3.57 15.59
C GLY A 63 -5.08 -2.56 15.32
N GLN A 64 -4.80 -1.39 14.76
CA GLN A 64 -5.84 -0.51 14.24
C GLN A 64 -6.48 -1.08 12.97
N THR A 65 -7.81 -1.19 12.99
CA THR A 65 -8.63 -1.54 11.83
C THR A 65 -9.37 -0.31 11.34
N TYR A 66 -9.65 -0.26 10.05
CA TYR A 66 -10.58 0.73 9.52
C TYR A 66 -12.01 0.34 9.87
N ASN A 67 -12.67 1.20 10.63
CA ASN A 67 -14.11 1.11 10.80
C ASN A 67 -14.78 1.81 9.62
N ASN A 68 -15.78 1.16 9.04
CA ASN A 68 -16.56 1.66 7.89
C ASN A 68 -17.58 2.71 8.31
#